data_AF-A0A6A2Z961-F1
#
_entry.id   AF-A0A6A2Z961-F1
#
_cell.length_a   1.000
_cell.length_b   1.000
_cell.length_c   1.000
_cell.angle_alpha   90.00
_cell.angle_beta   90.00
_cell.angle_gamma   90.00
#
_symmetry.space_group_name_H-M   'P 1'
#
loop_
_entity.id
_entity.type
_entity.pdbx_description
1 polymer ?
#
loop_
_entity_poly.entity_id
_entity_poly.type
_entity_poly.pdbx_seq_one_letter_code
_entity_poly.pdbx_strand_id
1 'polypeptide(L)'
;MASKCGGGGLLRYADGIDKLLLLFGTLGSIGDGMMSPVNMYILSGALNDYGSADQSFSNDVVDKYALRLLYSAIGVGISAFIERVCWTRCAERQASRMRVEYLKSVLRQEVGFFDDQTASSSSFQVVSTVTSDVHSIQDTIADKVCRLPSQLLKKCAEMKAAYGNTGGIAEQAISSIGTVYSYVAECQTLD
;
A
#
# COMPACT_ATOMS: atom_id res chain seq x y z
N MET A 1 -35.43 8.50 -15.23
CA MET A 1 -34.78 9.75 -15.65
C MET A 1 -33.62 10.03 -14.71
N ALA A 2 -32.41 9.83 -15.20
CA ALA A 2 -31.18 10.16 -14.51
C ALA A 2 -31.07 11.68 -14.33
N SER A 3 -30.89 12.14 -13.09
CA SER A 3 -30.38 13.47 -12.82
C SER A 3 -29.06 13.33 -12.08
N LYS A 4 -28.01 13.85 -12.72
CA LYS A 4 -26.61 13.88 -12.29
C LYS A 4 -26.49 14.40 -10.85
N CYS A 5 -26.19 13.53 -9.89
CA CYS A 5 -25.67 13.94 -8.60
C CYS A 5 -24.16 14.19 -8.79
N GLY A 6 -23.79 15.46 -8.97
CA GLY A 6 -22.41 15.87 -9.21
C GLY A 6 -21.49 15.44 -8.06
N GLY A 7 -20.48 14.62 -8.39
CA GLY A 7 -19.46 14.10 -7.48
C GLY A 7 -18.45 15.13 -6.94
N GLY A 8 -18.84 16.41 -6.82
CA GLY A 8 -17.97 17.51 -6.38
C GLY A 8 -18.25 18.05 -4.97
N GLY A 9 -19.31 17.60 -4.29
CA GLY A 9 -19.75 18.19 -3.02
C GLY A 9 -19.05 17.67 -1.76
N LEU A 10 -18.65 16.39 -1.75
CA LEU A 10 -18.19 15.70 -0.53
C LEU A 10 -16.72 15.98 -0.16
N LEU A 11 -15.98 16.64 -1.04
CA LEU A 11 -14.58 17.06 -0.84
C LEU A 11 -14.42 18.58 -0.68
N ARG A 12 -15.52 19.33 -0.56
CA ARG A 12 -15.48 20.80 -0.43
C ARG A 12 -15.09 21.27 0.97
N TYR A 13 -15.14 20.37 1.96
CA TYR A 13 -14.70 20.60 3.34
C TYR A 13 -13.77 19.48 3.84
N ALA A 14 -13.01 18.88 2.93
CA ALA A 14 -11.79 18.17 3.31
C ALA A 14 -10.67 19.21 3.23
N ASP A 15 -10.10 19.58 4.37
CA ASP A 15 -9.00 20.53 4.50
C ASP A 15 -7.98 20.31 3.38
N GLY A 16 -7.48 21.38 2.74
CA GLY A 16 -6.45 21.24 1.69
C GLY A 16 -5.23 20.44 2.19
N ILE A 17 -4.98 20.47 3.49
CA ILE A 17 -3.98 19.69 4.20
C ILE A 17 -4.27 18.18 4.16
N ASP A 18 -5.53 17.74 4.31
CA ASP A 18 -5.88 16.31 4.27
C ASP A 18 -5.70 15.73 2.85
N LYS A 19 -5.97 16.54 1.80
CA LYS A 19 -5.70 16.14 0.40
C LYS A 19 -4.21 16.06 0.09
N LEU A 20 -3.42 17.03 0.58
CA LEU A 20 -1.96 17.00 0.43
C LEU A 20 -1.34 15.82 1.17
N LEU A 21 -1.81 15.53 2.39
CA LEU A 21 -1.42 14.33 3.11
C LEU A 21 -1.72 13.09 2.27
N LEU A 22 -2.94 12.94 1.77
CA LEU A 22 -3.34 11.76 1.00
C LEU A 22 -2.51 11.57 -0.30
N LEU A 23 -2.13 12.67 -0.96
CA LEU A 23 -1.21 12.64 -2.11
C LEU A 23 0.20 12.20 -1.72
N PHE A 24 0.75 12.72 -0.62
CA PHE A 24 2.07 12.30 -0.14
C PHE A 24 2.09 10.85 0.35
N GLY A 25 1.01 10.39 0.97
CA GLY A 25 0.85 8.99 1.41
C GLY A 25 0.79 8.02 0.23
N THR A 26 0.08 8.37 -0.84
CA THR A 26 0.00 7.54 -2.06
C THR A 26 1.32 7.51 -2.83
N LEU A 27 2.05 8.63 -2.92
CA LEU A 27 3.40 8.67 -3.48
C LEU A 27 4.39 7.81 -2.67
N GLY A 28 4.33 7.88 -1.34
CA GLY A 28 5.15 7.05 -0.45
C GLY A 28 4.89 5.55 -0.63
N SER A 29 3.61 5.18 -0.83
CA SER A 29 3.17 3.80 -1.04
C SER A 29 3.65 3.20 -2.35
N ILE A 30 3.75 4.01 -3.41
CA ILE A 30 4.31 3.58 -4.70
C ILE A 30 5.79 3.25 -4.54
N GLY A 31 6.55 4.08 -3.82
CA GLY A 31 7.97 3.83 -3.53
C GLY A 31 8.18 2.52 -2.77
N ASP A 32 7.38 2.28 -1.73
CA ASP A 32 7.42 1.04 -0.95
C ASP A 32 6.98 -0.19 -1.78
N GLY A 33 5.98 -0.05 -2.65
CA GLY A 33 5.55 -1.12 -3.55
C GLY A 33 6.57 -1.48 -4.64
N MET A 34 7.33 -0.50 -5.14
CA MET A 34 8.40 -0.71 -6.12
C MET A 34 9.67 -1.32 -5.51
N MET A 35 9.83 -1.31 -4.19
CA MET A 35 10.97 -1.90 -3.48
C MET A 35 11.17 -3.38 -3.85
N SER A 36 10.10 -4.17 -3.88
CA SER A 36 10.16 -5.62 -4.13
C SER A 36 10.79 -5.98 -5.49
N PRO A 37 10.29 -5.45 -6.63
CA PRO A 37 10.92 -5.72 -7.93
C PRO A 37 12.31 -5.10 -8.09
N VAL A 38 12.57 -3.93 -7.49
CA VAL A 38 13.90 -3.29 -7.53
C VAL A 38 14.94 -4.14 -6.82
N ASN A 39 14.61 -4.66 -5.64
CA ASN A 39 15.54 -5.51 -4.88
C ASN A 39 15.83 -6.83 -5.61
N MET A 40 14.81 -7.40 -6.25
CA MET A 40 14.96 -8.59 -7.09
C MET A 40 15.85 -8.34 -8.33
N TYR A 41 15.72 -7.17 -8.96
CA TYR A 41 16.58 -6.78 -10.09
C TYR A 41 18.05 -6.61 -9.68
N ILE A 42 18.32 -5.93 -8.56
CA ILE A 42 19.69 -5.74 -8.05
C ILE A 42 20.32 -7.09 -7.68
N LEU A 43 19.56 -7.97 -7.01
CA LEU A 43 20.02 -9.30 -6.64
C LEU A 43 20.29 -10.18 -7.87
N SER A 44 19.42 -10.12 -8.89
CA SER A 44 19.63 -10.85 -10.14
C SER A 44 20.89 -10.42 -10.87
N GLY A 45 21.21 -9.11 -10.89
CA GLY A 45 22.45 -8.60 -11.47
C GLY A 45 23.68 -9.09 -10.70
N ALA A 46 23.61 -9.06 -9.36
CA ALA A 46 24.68 -9.57 -8.51
C ALA A 46 24.93 -11.08 -8.72
N LEU A 47 23.86 -11.88 -8.85
CA LEU A 47 23.96 -13.33 -9.11
C LEU A 47 24.52 -13.65 -10.50
N ASN A 48 24.17 -12.86 -11.52
CA ASN A 48 24.68 -13.04 -12.88
C ASN A 48 26.20 -12.79 -12.96
N ASP A 49 26.67 -11.73 -12.31
CA ASP A 49 28.10 -11.41 -12.24
C ASP A 49 28.86 -12.45 -11.40
N TYR A 50 28.22 -13.03 -10.37
CA TYR A 50 28.81 -14.09 -9.55
C TYR A 50 28.90 -15.46 -10.27
N GLY A 51 27.92 -15.77 -11.12
CA GLY A 51 27.85 -17.01 -11.89
C GLY A 51 28.71 -17.03 -13.16
N SER A 52 29.31 -15.91 -13.53
CA SER A 52 30.24 -15.82 -14.65
C SER A 52 31.60 -16.43 -14.26
N ALA A 53 32.13 -17.32 -15.11
CA ALA A 53 33.28 -18.20 -14.79
C ALA A 53 34.64 -17.50 -14.58
N ASP A 54 34.73 -16.18 -14.77
CA ASP A 54 35.93 -15.37 -14.54
C ASP A 54 35.96 -14.80 -13.10
N GLN A 55 36.02 -15.68 -12.10
CA GLN A 55 36.06 -15.27 -10.69
C GLN A 55 37.47 -14.79 -10.27
N SER A 56 37.77 -13.53 -10.54
CA SER A 56 38.52 -12.76 -9.53
C SER A 56 37.50 -12.13 -8.59
N PHE A 57 37.55 -12.49 -7.30
CA PHE A 57 36.78 -11.84 -6.24
C PHE A 57 37.19 -10.38 -6.14
N SER A 58 36.71 -9.55 -7.06
CA SER A 58 36.97 -8.12 -7.04
C SER A 58 35.99 -7.51 -6.05
N ASN A 59 36.50 -7.17 -4.87
CA ASN A 59 35.73 -6.47 -3.80
C ASN A 59 34.97 -5.24 -4.35
N ASP A 60 35.48 -4.65 -5.43
CA ASP A 60 34.86 -3.52 -6.14
C ASP A 60 33.45 -3.83 -6.69
N VAL A 61 33.21 -5.04 -7.17
CA VAL A 61 31.89 -5.45 -7.68
C VAL A 61 30.89 -5.57 -6.52
N VAL A 62 31.31 -6.18 -5.42
CA VAL A 62 30.49 -6.35 -4.21
C VAL A 62 30.15 -5.00 -3.59
N ASP A 63 31.14 -4.10 -3.46
CA ASP A 63 30.94 -2.75 -2.93
C ASP A 63 29.96 -1.94 -3.79
N LYS A 64 30.02 -2.09 -5.12
CA LYS A 64 29.08 -1.44 -6.03
C LYS A 64 27.64 -1.90 -5.83
N TYR A 65 27.41 -3.20 -5.64
CA TYR A 65 26.07 -3.74 -5.36
C TYR A 65 25.60 -3.38 -3.95
N ALA A 66 26.50 -3.40 -2.95
CA ALA A 66 26.21 -2.99 -1.58
C ALA A 66 25.80 -1.50 -1.49
N LEU A 67 26.51 -0.60 -2.18
CA LEU A 67 26.16 0.82 -2.26
C LEU A 67 24.80 1.04 -2.92
N ARG A 68 24.48 0.31 -4.00
CA ARG A 68 23.17 0.39 -4.66
C ARG A 68 22.02 -0.04 -3.74
N LEU A 69 22.20 -1.11 -2.98
CA LEU A 69 21.23 -1.56 -1.98
C LEU A 69 21.08 -0.54 -0.85
N LEU A 70 22.17 0.07 -0.39
CA LEU A 70 22.15 1.09 0.66
C LEU A 70 21.35 2.32 0.23
N TYR A 71 21.60 2.85 -0.98
CA TYR A 71 20.84 3.99 -1.51
C TYR A 71 19.35 3.67 -1.68
N SER A 72 19.03 2.47 -2.17
CA SER A 72 17.64 2.01 -2.29
C SER A 72 16.95 1.90 -0.92
N ALA A 73 17.65 1.37 0.08
CA ALA A 73 17.12 1.23 1.44
C ALA A 73 16.82 2.58 2.11
N ILE A 74 17.69 3.57 1.93
CA ILE A 74 17.47 4.93 2.45
C ILE A 74 16.25 5.57 1.75
N GLY A 75 16.16 5.45 0.42
CA GLY A 75 15.03 5.98 -0.34
C GLY A 75 13.69 5.41 0.11
N VAL A 76 13.61 4.09 0.28
CA VAL A 76 12.38 3.42 0.73
C VAL A 76 12.11 3.66 2.22
N GLY A 77 13.16 3.79 3.04
CA GLY A 77 13.04 4.18 4.43
C GLY A 77 12.34 5.53 4.59
N ILE A 78 12.74 6.52 3.78
CA ILE A 78 12.13 7.86 3.78
C ILE A 78 10.69 7.81 3.25
N SER A 79 10.45 7.10 2.14
CA SER A 79 9.10 7.02 1.55
C SER A 79 8.11 6.33 2.50
N ALA A 80 8.51 5.22 3.13
CA ALA A 80 7.69 4.50 4.11
C ALA A 80 7.47 5.31 5.39
N PHE A 81 8.44 6.12 5.80
CA PHE A 81 8.28 7.01 6.95
C PHE A 81 7.23 8.10 6.68
N ILE A 82 7.31 8.77 5.52
CA ILE A 82 6.33 9.79 5.10
C ILE A 82 4.94 9.17 4.98
N GLU A 83 4.83 7.99 4.35
CA GLU A 83 3.58 7.25 4.25
C GLU A 83 2.96 7.00 5.64
N ARG A 84 3.74 6.43 6.58
CA ARG A 84 3.25 6.13 7.94
C ARG A 84 2.84 7.38 8.71
N VAL A 85 3.67 8.44 8.69
CA VAL A 85 3.38 9.69 9.40
C VAL A 85 2.10 10.32 8.88
N CYS A 86 1.92 10.35 7.55
CA CYS A 86 0.70 10.84 6.93
C CYS A 86 -0.53 10.06 7.40
N TRP A 87 -0.48 8.72 7.33
CA TRP A 87 -1.62 7.88 7.75
C TRP A 87 -1.96 8.04 9.23
N THR A 88 -0.95 8.12 10.11
CA THR A 88 -1.14 8.33 11.54
C THR A 88 -1.80 9.68 11.83
N ARG A 89 -1.38 10.76 11.15
CA ARG A 89 -1.97 12.10 11.34
C ARG A 89 -3.43 12.16 10.87
N CYS A 90 -3.76 11.51 9.75
CA CYS A 90 -5.15 11.40 9.31
C CYS A 90 -6.01 10.60 10.29
N ALA A 91 -5.49 9.49 10.83
CA ALA A 91 -6.19 8.68 11.83
C ALA A 91 -6.43 9.47 13.13
N GLU A 92 -5.44 10.23 13.59
CA GLU A 92 -5.55 11.08 14.80
C GLU A 92 -6.62 12.16 14.65
N ARG A 93 -6.70 12.82 13.48
CA ARG A 93 -7.75 13.80 13.19
C ARG A 93 -9.15 13.18 13.19
N GLN A 94 -9.31 11.99 12.61
CA GLN A 94 -10.59 11.28 12.61
C GLN A 94 -10.97 10.83 14.03
N ALA A 95 -10.00 10.33 14.80
CA ALA A 95 -10.18 9.93 16.19
C ALA A 95 -10.66 11.08 17.09
N SER A 96 -10.02 12.24 16.95
CA SER A 96 -10.38 13.43 17.71
C SER A 96 -11.83 13.87 17.42
N ARG A 97 -12.24 13.88 16.14
CA ARG A 97 -13.62 14.24 15.76
C ARG A 97 -14.66 13.27 16.33
N MET A 98 -14.41 11.96 16.28
CA MET A 98 -15.34 10.97 16.84
C MET A 98 -15.48 11.12 18.36
N ARG A 99 -14.37 11.31 19.08
CA ARG A 99 -14.39 11.53 20.53
C ARG A 99 -15.17 12.78 20.93
N VAL A 100 -15.07 13.86 20.15
CA VAL A 100 -15.80 15.12 20.42
C VAL A 100 -17.30 14.97 20.18
N GLU A 101 -17.73 14.37 19.06
CA GLU A 101 -19.16 14.13 18.80
C GLU A 101 -19.77 13.15 19.82
N TYR A 102 -19.01 12.12 20.22
CA TYR A 102 -19.44 11.19 21.26
C TYR A 102 -19.65 11.87 22.61
N LEU A 103 -18.69 12.68 23.07
CA LEU A 103 -18.85 13.40 24.34
C LEU A 103 -20.03 14.39 24.29
N LYS A 104 -20.23 15.03 23.14
CA LYS A 104 -21.33 15.97 22.92
C LYS A 104 -22.70 15.28 22.94
N SER A 105 -22.83 14.06 22.41
CA SER A 105 -24.10 13.31 22.46
C SER A 105 -24.40 12.82 23.87
N VAL A 106 -23.41 12.33 24.61
CA VAL A 106 -23.57 11.89 26.02
C VAL A 106 -24.02 13.04 26.92
N LEU A 107 -23.44 14.24 26.76
CA LEU A 107 -23.82 15.41 27.56
C LEU A 107 -25.22 15.97 27.26
N ARG A 108 -25.83 15.58 26.13
CA ARG A 108 -27.19 16.01 25.75
C ARG A 108 -28.27 15.03 26.19
N GLN A 109 -27.92 13.93 26.83
CA GLN A 109 -28.86 12.88 27.22
C GLN A 109 -29.60 13.26 28.51
N GLU A 110 -30.92 12.98 28.56
CA GLU A 110 -31.78 13.40 29.69
C GLU A 110 -31.46 12.64 30.98
N VAL A 111 -31.68 13.29 32.13
CA VAL A 111 -31.29 12.77 33.47
C VAL A 111 -32.00 11.46 33.81
N GLY A 112 -33.21 11.22 33.28
CA GLY A 112 -33.95 9.97 33.49
C GLY A 112 -33.26 8.73 32.91
N PHE A 113 -32.46 8.88 31.85
CA PHE A 113 -31.65 7.79 31.30
C PHE A 113 -30.50 7.37 32.23
N PHE A 114 -29.97 8.32 33.01
CA PHE A 114 -28.91 8.04 33.96
C PHE A 114 -29.44 7.35 35.23
N ASP A 115 -30.66 7.69 35.65
CA ASP A 115 -31.28 7.16 36.88
C ASP A 115 -31.69 5.67 36.72
N ASP A 116 -32.28 5.30 35.58
CA ASP A 116 -32.57 3.89 35.22
C ASP A 116 -31.31 3.03 35.13
N GLN A 117 -30.19 3.66 34.79
CA GLN A 117 -28.92 2.98 34.60
C GLN A 117 -28.13 2.86 35.91
N THR A 118 -28.30 3.78 36.88
CA THR A 118 -27.65 3.76 38.21
C THR A 118 -28.18 2.64 39.13
N ALA A 119 -29.43 2.21 38.96
CA ALA A 119 -30.01 1.09 39.72
C ALA A 119 -29.37 -0.27 39.37
N SER A 120 -28.65 -0.34 38.25
CA SER A 120 -27.87 -1.50 37.83
C SER A 120 -26.41 -1.08 37.81
N SER A 121 -25.45 -1.92 38.18
CA SER A 121 -24.02 -1.62 38.06
C SER A 121 -23.54 -1.49 36.59
N SER A 122 -24.45 -1.24 35.66
CA SER A 122 -24.32 -1.31 34.22
C SER A 122 -24.03 0.04 33.57
N SER A 123 -24.20 1.21 34.20
CA SER A 123 -23.93 2.49 33.49
C SER A 123 -22.50 2.60 32.98
N PHE A 124 -21.54 2.31 33.85
CA PHE A 124 -20.13 2.32 33.48
C PHE A 124 -19.81 1.22 32.45
N GLN A 125 -20.50 0.07 32.53
CA GLN A 125 -20.32 -1.03 31.59
C GLN A 125 -20.93 -0.73 30.21
N VAL A 126 -22.08 -0.08 30.14
CA VAL A 126 -22.77 0.31 28.90
C VAL A 126 -21.99 1.43 28.22
N VAL A 127 -21.57 2.46 28.97
CA VAL A 127 -20.74 3.55 28.44
C VAL A 127 -19.40 3.02 27.93
N SER A 128 -18.74 2.11 28.66
CA SER A 128 -17.47 1.53 28.21
C SER A 128 -17.63 0.58 27.02
N THR A 129 -18.71 -0.21 26.96
CA THR A 129 -19.03 -1.06 25.80
C THR A 129 -19.32 -0.22 24.56
N VAL A 130 -20.14 0.83 24.67
CA VAL A 130 -20.43 1.75 23.55
C VAL A 130 -19.17 2.50 23.12
N THR A 131 -18.33 2.93 24.06
CA THR A 131 -17.04 3.55 23.73
C THR A 131 -16.12 2.58 23.00
N SER A 132 -16.09 1.31 23.43
CA SER A 132 -15.34 0.24 22.77
C SER A 132 -15.86 -0.02 21.35
N ASP A 133 -17.18 -0.04 21.15
CA ASP A 133 -17.80 -0.23 19.85
C ASP A 133 -17.50 0.94 18.91
N VAL A 134 -17.58 2.18 19.40
CA VAL A 134 -17.19 3.39 18.65
C VAL A 134 -15.71 3.34 18.29
N HIS A 135 -14.84 2.88 19.19
CA HIS A 135 -13.42 2.74 18.92
C HIS A 135 -13.15 1.67 17.84
N SER A 136 -13.84 0.54 17.90
CA SER A 136 -13.74 -0.53 16.92
C SER A 136 -14.24 -0.09 15.53
N ILE A 137 -15.35 0.64 15.48
CA ILE A 137 -15.86 1.26 14.24
C ILE A 137 -14.87 2.28 13.69
N GLN A 138 -14.28 3.10 14.56
CA GLN A 138 -13.27 4.07 14.18
C GLN A 138 -12.02 3.41 13.59
N ASP A 139 -11.52 2.35 14.21
CA ASP A 139 -10.37 1.60 13.71
C ASP A 139 -10.69 0.96 12.36
N THR A 140 -11.90 0.42 12.21
CA THR A 140 -12.36 -0.13 10.92
C THR A 140 -12.45 0.96 9.84
N ILE A 141 -12.90 2.17 10.18
CA ILE A 141 -12.96 3.32 9.26
C ILE A 141 -11.55 3.83 8.95
N ALA A 142 -10.64 3.87 9.92
CA ALA A 142 -9.26 4.26 9.73
C ALA A 142 -8.52 3.25 8.84
N ASP A 143 -8.68 1.95 9.07
CA ASP A 143 -8.09 0.92 8.23
C ASP A 143 -8.71 0.91 6.83
N LYS A 144 -10.03 1.08 6.71
CA LYS A 144 -10.67 1.08 5.38
C LYS A 144 -10.44 2.39 4.62
N VAL A 145 -10.82 3.53 5.16
CA VAL A 145 -10.81 4.81 4.42
C VAL A 145 -9.39 5.37 4.27
N CYS A 146 -8.55 5.20 5.29
CA CYS A 146 -7.16 5.65 5.21
C CYS A 146 -6.31 4.58 4.50
N ARG A 147 -6.26 3.31 4.95
CA ARG A 147 -5.27 2.36 4.39
C ARG A 147 -5.67 1.61 3.11
N LEU A 148 -6.95 1.51 2.72
CA LEU A 148 -7.31 0.81 1.48
C LEU A 148 -6.63 1.34 0.22
N PRO A 149 -6.56 2.66 -0.06
CA PRO A 149 -5.99 3.14 -1.32
C PRO A 149 -4.51 2.76 -1.50
N SER A 150 -3.69 2.79 -0.44
CA SER A 150 -2.30 2.33 -0.49
C SER A 150 -2.20 0.81 -0.69
N GLN A 151 -3.03 0.02 0.02
CA GLN A 151 -3.02 -1.43 -0.09
C GLN A 151 -3.50 -1.95 -1.47
N LEU A 152 -4.50 -1.29 -2.06
CA LEU A 152 -4.98 -1.60 -3.40
C LEU A 152 -3.91 -1.35 -4.47
N LEU A 153 -3.20 -0.22 -4.38
CA LEU A 153 -2.08 0.07 -5.28
C LEU A 153 -0.97 -0.98 -5.18
N LYS A 154 -0.62 -1.39 -3.96
CA LYS A 154 0.37 -2.46 -3.74
C LYS A 154 -0.06 -3.78 -4.39
N LYS A 155 -1.31 -4.20 -4.18
CA LYS A 155 -1.86 -5.43 -4.79
C LYS A 155 -1.91 -5.34 -6.32
N CYS A 156 -2.25 -4.19 -6.90
CA CYS A 156 -2.23 -3.98 -8.34
C CYS A 156 -0.82 -4.02 -8.93
N ALA A 157 0.18 -3.43 -8.25
CA ALA A 157 1.57 -3.45 -8.70
C ALA A 157 2.17 -4.87 -8.65
N GLU A 158 1.90 -5.61 -7.57
CA GLU A 158 2.32 -7.01 -7.40
C GLU A 158 1.70 -7.91 -8.48
N MET A 159 0.40 -7.73 -8.75
CA MET A 159 -0.28 -8.43 -9.83
C MET A 159 0.38 -8.15 -11.19
N LYS A 160 0.73 -6.90 -11.49
CA LYS A 160 1.40 -6.53 -12.75
C LYS A 160 2.79 -7.16 -12.87
N ALA A 161 3.55 -7.23 -11.77
CA ALA A 161 4.85 -7.89 -11.75
C ALA A 161 4.74 -9.40 -11.99
N ALA A 162 3.75 -10.06 -11.37
CA ALA A 162 3.47 -11.48 -11.59
C ALA A 162 3.12 -11.77 -13.05
N TYR A 163 2.26 -10.95 -13.67
CA TYR A 163 1.92 -11.08 -15.09
C TYR A 163 3.13 -10.86 -16.02
N GLY A 164 4.06 -9.97 -15.65
CA GLY A 164 5.30 -9.76 -16.41
C GLY A 164 6.20 -10.98 -16.45
N ASN A 165 6.36 -11.68 -15.31
CA ASN A 165 7.17 -12.90 -15.24
C ASN A 165 6.57 -14.05 -16.07
N THR A 166 5.25 -14.25 -16.01
CA THR A 166 4.57 -15.26 -16.83
C THR A 166 4.59 -14.90 -18.32
N GLY A 167 4.51 -13.61 -18.64
CA GLY A 167 4.65 -13.09 -20.00
C GLY A 167 6.03 -13.37 -20.59
N GLY A 168 7.11 -13.19 -19.81
CA GLY A 168 8.47 -13.50 -20.26
C GLY A 168 8.68 -14.97 -20.62
N ILE A 169 8.08 -15.89 -19.86
CA ILE A 169 8.14 -17.33 -20.15
C ILE A 169 7.36 -17.66 -21.44
N ALA A 170 6.20 -17.04 -21.64
CA ALA A 170 5.41 -17.22 -22.86
C ALA A 170 6.15 -16.68 -24.10
N GLU A 171 6.81 -15.51 -24.00
CA GLU A 171 7.63 -14.98 -25.09
C GLU A 171 8.84 -15.86 -25.41
N GLN A 172 9.52 -16.41 -24.41
CA GLN A 172 10.61 -17.37 -24.63
C GLN A 172 10.12 -18.63 -25.37
N ALA A 173 8.93 -19.14 -25.04
CA ALA A 173 8.34 -20.29 -25.72
C ALA A 173 7.93 -19.97 -27.18
N ILE A 174 7.40 -18.78 -27.44
CA ILE A 174 7.07 -18.35 -28.81
C ILE A 174 8.35 -18.15 -29.63
N SER A 175 9.36 -17.52 -29.04
CA SER A 175 10.64 -17.31 -29.70
C SER A 175 11.30 -18.62 -30.08
N SER A 176 11.27 -19.65 -29.21
CA SER A 176 11.85 -20.96 -29.53
C SER A 176 11.12 -21.68 -30.66
N ILE A 177 9.79 -21.57 -30.73
CA ILE A 177 9.00 -22.09 -31.87
C ILE A 177 9.38 -21.37 -33.17
N GLY A 178 9.53 -20.05 -33.13
CA GLY A 178 9.98 -19.26 -34.29
C GLY A 178 11.35 -19.71 -34.80
N THR A 179 12.29 -19.96 -33.89
CA THR A 179 13.61 -20.49 -34.25
C THR A 179 13.50 -21.87 -34.89
N VAL A 180 12.68 -22.78 -34.35
CA VAL A 180 12.48 -24.13 -34.91
C VAL A 180 11.90 -24.07 -36.34
N TYR A 181 10.92 -23.20 -36.59
CA TYR A 181 10.37 -23.02 -37.94
C TYR A 181 11.41 -22.49 -38.92
N SER A 182 12.28 -21.57 -38.49
CA SER A 182 13.36 -21.07 -39.36
C SER A 182 14.36 -22.17 -39.74
N TYR A 183 14.70 -23.06 -38.80
CA TYR A 183 15.56 -24.22 -39.08
C TYR A 183 14.92 -25.20 -40.05
N VAL A 184 13.60 -25.48 -39.91
CA VAL A 184 12.89 -26.38 -40.81
C VAL A 184 12.80 -25.80 -42.23
N ALA A 185 12.54 -24.49 -42.36
CA ALA A 185 12.48 -23.82 -43.65
C ALA A 185 13.82 -23.84 -44.39
N GLU A 186 14.94 -23.68 -43.67
CA GLU A 186 16.29 -23.71 -44.27
C GLU A 186 16.64 -25.10 -44.82
N CYS A 187 16.34 -26.17 -44.07
CA CYS A 187 16.55 -27.55 -44.54
C CYS A 187 15.74 -27.86 -45.81
N GLN A 188 14.53 -27.32 -45.93
CA GLN A 188 13.62 -27.61 -47.05
C GLN A 188 13.99 -26.86 -48.34
N THR A 189 14.81 -25.81 -48.25
CA THR A 189 15.35 -25.08 -49.41
C THR A 189 16.69 -25.62 -49.92
N LEU A 190 17.33 -26.51 -49.15
CA LEU A 190 18.61 -27.15 -49.52
C LEU A 190 18.44 -28.51 -50.20
N ASP A 191 17.22 -29.04 -50.27
CA ASP A 191 16.80 -30.18 -51.10
C ASP A 191 16.17 -29.70 -52.43
#